data_AF-A0A1W9RBJ4-F1
#
_entry.id   AF-A0A1W9RBJ4-F1
#
_cell.length_a   1.000
_cell.length_b   1.000
_cell.length_c   1.000
_cell.angle_alpha   90.00
_cell.angle_beta   90.00
_cell.angle_gamma   90.00
#
_symmetry.space_group_name_H-M   'P 1'
#
loop_
_entity.id
_entity.type
_entity.pdbx_description
1 polymer ?
#
loop_
_entity_poly.entity_id
_entity_poly.type
_entity_poly.pdbx_seq_one_letter_code
_entity_poly.pdbx_strand_id
1 'polypeptide(L)'
;MTAINLQIEGIIKKIREIENNFADEIKNVHPVYRKSALNLVHYLGFRSFDIDRLQDQLRDLGLPGLSNVEAHVMKSLLTTSSILNHLLGKPVKEKRKGIVSIKKSRKILTRNTKLLFGYKSKKRRTRIMVTLPGSAGDDYLLVNHLMNLGMNSARINCAHDGPATWAKMIENIRKSNDKLSKNCKVMMDLGGPKLRSGPMRPGPKIIHIKPEKDVTGKVVSPAKIWVAPPEYPP
;
A
#
# COMPACT_ATOMS: atom_id res chain seq x y z
N MET A 1 7.21 9.90 -34.85
CA MET A 1 7.57 10.85 -33.77
C MET A 1 6.56 11.99 -33.60
N THR A 2 6.14 12.68 -34.65
CA THR A 2 5.16 13.79 -34.55
C THR A 2 3.84 13.40 -33.85
N ALA A 3 3.24 12.26 -34.25
CA ALA A 3 2.00 11.76 -33.63
C ALA A 3 2.16 11.46 -32.13
N ILE A 4 3.30 10.88 -31.72
CA ILE A 4 3.64 10.59 -30.31
C ILE A 4 3.73 11.91 -29.52
N ASN A 5 4.39 12.92 -30.09
CA ASN A 5 4.51 14.22 -29.44
C ASN A 5 3.15 14.89 -29.24
N LEU A 6 2.28 14.86 -30.26
CA LEU A 6 0.90 15.39 -30.16
C LEU A 6 0.08 14.66 -29.08
N GLN A 7 0.22 13.34 -28.96
CA GLN A 7 -0.44 12.58 -27.89
C GLN A 7 0.04 13.02 -26.51
N ILE A 8 1.35 13.17 -26.31
CA ILE A 8 1.92 13.63 -25.04
C ILE A 8 1.45 15.06 -24.71
N GLU A 9 1.40 15.95 -25.69
CA GLU A 9 0.88 17.31 -25.52
C GLU A 9 -0.60 17.30 -25.12
N GLY A 10 -1.41 16.42 -25.72
CA GLY A 10 -2.81 16.22 -25.35
C GLY A 10 -2.98 15.75 -23.90
N ILE A 11 -2.15 14.79 -23.46
CA ILE A 11 -2.13 14.33 -22.06
C ILE A 11 -1.76 15.47 -21.11
N ILE A 12 -0.70 16.24 -21.44
CA ILE A 12 -0.27 17.38 -20.63
C ILE A 12 -1.38 18.43 -20.51
N LYS A 13 -2.06 18.74 -21.63
CA LYS A 13 -3.19 19.68 -21.65
C LYS A 13 -4.30 19.21 -20.72
N LYS A 14 -4.73 17.95 -20.83
CA LYS A 14 -5.79 17.39 -19.98
C LYS A 14 -5.42 17.42 -18.50
N ILE A 15 -4.17 17.10 -18.17
CA ILE A 15 -3.68 17.18 -16.79
C ILE A 15 -3.77 18.61 -16.25
N ARG A 16 -3.46 19.63 -17.06
CA ARG A 16 -3.59 21.05 -16.65
C ARG A 16 -5.03 21.45 -16.41
N GLU A 17 -5.95 21.01 -17.27
CA GLU A 17 -7.38 21.23 -17.07
C GLU A 17 -7.84 20.66 -15.73
N ILE A 18 -7.49 19.40 -15.44
CA ILE A 18 -7.84 18.76 -14.18
C ILE A 18 -7.17 19.47 -12.99
N GLU A 19 -5.89 19.86 -13.12
CA GLU A 19 -5.22 20.62 -12.07
C GLU A 19 -5.95 21.93 -11.73
N ASN A 20 -6.42 22.66 -12.74
CA ASN A 20 -7.19 23.90 -12.52
C ASN A 20 -8.52 23.60 -11.83
N ASN A 21 -9.20 22.52 -12.21
CA ASN A 21 -10.47 22.11 -11.59
C ASN A 21 -10.31 21.74 -10.11
N PHE A 22 -9.14 21.24 -9.69
CA PHE A 22 -8.83 20.86 -8.31
C PHE A 22 -7.96 21.89 -7.56
N ALA A 23 -7.88 23.14 -8.06
CA ALA A 23 -6.95 24.12 -7.53
C ALA A 23 -7.23 24.47 -6.05
N ASP A 24 -8.50 24.59 -5.68
CA ASP A 24 -8.93 24.92 -4.32
C ASP A 24 -8.66 23.78 -3.35
N GLU A 25 -8.96 22.54 -3.74
CA GLU A 25 -8.67 21.36 -2.94
C GLU A 25 -7.16 21.22 -2.70
N ILE A 26 -6.34 21.38 -3.75
CA ILE A 26 -4.88 21.36 -3.62
C ILE A 26 -4.39 22.45 -2.66
N LYS A 27 -4.98 23.64 -2.69
CA LYS A 27 -4.64 24.75 -1.80
C LYS A 27 -4.95 24.39 -0.33
N ASN A 28 -6.08 23.74 -0.09
CA ASN A 28 -6.56 23.32 1.23
C ASN A 28 -5.78 22.12 1.82
N VAL A 29 -5.05 21.35 1.00
CA VAL A 29 -4.15 20.31 1.52
C VAL A 29 -3.05 20.92 2.38
N HIS A 30 -2.78 20.27 3.52
CA HIS A 30 -1.71 20.63 4.43
C HIS A 30 -0.37 20.87 3.69
N PRO A 31 0.39 21.94 3.97
CA PRO A 31 1.53 22.38 3.17
C PRO A 31 2.59 21.29 2.91
N VAL A 32 2.79 20.38 3.87
CA VAL A 32 3.75 19.27 3.76
C VAL A 32 3.38 18.27 2.65
N TYR A 33 2.09 18.11 2.35
CA TYR A 33 1.58 17.15 1.37
C TYR A 33 1.12 17.78 0.06
N ARG A 34 1.05 19.12 -0.02
CA ARG A 34 0.56 19.86 -1.19
C ARG A 34 1.20 19.44 -2.51
N LYS A 35 2.51 19.18 -2.52
CA LYS A 35 3.23 18.69 -3.72
C LYS A 35 2.85 17.27 -4.12
N SER A 36 2.58 16.41 -3.14
CA SER A 36 2.08 15.06 -3.38
C SER A 36 0.64 15.08 -3.88
N ALA A 37 -0.21 15.96 -3.32
CA ALA A 37 -1.58 16.16 -3.78
C ALA A 37 -1.63 16.68 -5.23
N LEU A 38 -0.82 17.69 -5.55
CA LEU A 38 -0.67 18.16 -6.93
C LEU A 38 -0.29 17.02 -7.89
N ASN A 39 0.71 16.22 -7.52
CA ASN A 39 1.13 15.09 -8.34
C ASN A 39 0.07 13.97 -8.41
N LEU A 40 -0.74 13.79 -7.36
CA LEU A 40 -1.88 12.86 -7.39
C LEU A 40 -2.90 13.30 -8.44
N VAL A 41 -3.23 14.59 -8.49
CA VAL A 41 -4.11 15.14 -9.52
C VAL A 41 -3.52 14.94 -10.92
N HIS A 42 -2.20 15.14 -11.08
CA HIS A 42 -1.51 14.81 -12.34
C HIS A 42 -1.61 13.33 -12.70
N TYR A 43 -1.47 12.45 -11.71
CA TYR A 43 -1.61 11.01 -11.89
C TYR A 43 -3.03 10.61 -12.29
N LEU A 44 -4.06 11.18 -11.67
CA LEU A 44 -5.46 10.92 -12.05
C LEU A 44 -5.73 11.36 -13.49
N GLY A 45 -5.25 12.55 -13.88
CA GLY A 45 -5.38 13.01 -15.26
C GLY A 45 -4.63 12.12 -16.25
N PHE A 46 -3.43 11.67 -15.89
CA PHE A 46 -2.68 10.71 -16.71
C PHE A 46 -3.38 9.35 -16.85
N ARG A 47 -3.99 8.85 -15.78
CA ARG A 47 -4.75 7.58 -15.78
C ARG A 47 -6.09 7.64 -16.51
N SER A 48 -6.54 8.83 -16.92
CA SER A 48 -7.70 8.97 -17.81
C SER A 48 -7.42 8.59 -19.26
N PHE A 49 -6.15 8.30 -19.60
CA PHE A 49 -5.73 7.86 -20.92
C PHE A 49 -5.34 6.38 -20.91
N ASP A 50 -5.67 5.68 -21.98
CA ASP A 50 -4.98 4.44 -22.35
C ASP A 50 -3.62 4.80 -22.95
N ILE A 51 -2.55 4.38 -22.28
CA ILE A 51 -1.17 4.74 -22.61
C ILE A 51 -0.36 3.55 -23.09
N ASP A 52 -0.93 2.34 -23.18
CA ASP A 52 -0.15 1.13 -23.44
C ASP A 52 0.49 1.20 -24.83
N ARG A 53 -0.30 1.59 -25.85
CA ARG A 53 0.21 1.85 -27.20
C ARG A 53 1.28 2.94 -27.24
N LEU A 54 1.09 4.03 -26.48
CA LEU A 54 2.06 5.13 -26.41
C LEU A 54 3.38 4.65 -25.78
N GLN A 55 3.32 3.78 -24.75
CA GLN A 55 4.51 3.22 -24.13
C GLN A 55 5.28 2.31 -25.09
N ASP A 56 4.59 1.45 -25.84
CA ASP A 56 5.22 0.59 -26.84
C ASP A 56 5.91 1.45 -27.92
N GLN A 57 5.22 2.47 -28.44
CA GLN A 57 5.79 3.39 -29.42
C GLN A 57 7.01 4.16 -28.91
N LEU A 58 7.03 4.57 -27.62
CA LEU A 58 8.20 5.19 -27.01
C LEU A 58 9.35 4.17 -26.89
N ARG A 59 9.06 2.93 -26.49
CA ARG A 59 10.06 1.87 -26.34
C ARG A 59 10.70 1.50 -27.68
N ASP A 60 9.92 1.38 -28.75
CA ASP A 60 10.41 1.04 -30.09
C ASP A 60 11.37 2.12 -30.64
N LEU A 61 11.22 3.36 -30.17
CA LEU A 61 12.12 4.48 -30.48
C LEU A 61 13.30 4.63 -29.51
N GLY A 62 13.44 3.73 -28.52
CA GLY A 62 14.46 3.83 -27.47
C GLY A 62 14.28 5.01 -26.52
N LEU A 63 13.08 5.59 -26.44
CA LEU A 63 12.77 6.73 -25.60
C LEU A 63 12.34 6.31 -24.19
N PRO A 64 12.49 7.18 -23.17
CA PRO A 64 12.04 6.87 -21.82
C PRO A 64 10.53 6.57 -21.77
N GLY A 65 10.19 5.36 -21.31
CA GLY A 65 8.81 4.95 -21.11
C GLY A 65 8.11 5.65 -19.95
N LEU A 66 6.80 5.42 -19.82
CA LEU A 66 5.93 6.06 -18.84
C LEU A 66 5.42 5.11 -17.74
N SER A 67 6.03 3.93 -17.59
CA SER A 67 5.57 2.86 -16.70
C SER A 67 5.82 3.05 -15.21
N ASN A 68 6.68 4.01 -14.82
CA ASN A 68 7.07 4.23 -13.41
C ASN A 68 7.09 5.73 -13.08
N VAL A 69 6.08 6.46 -13.59
CA VAL A 69 6.03 7.93 -13.51
C VAL A 69 5.09 8.46 -12.43
N GLU A 70 4.42 7.58 -11.69
CA GLU A 70 3.33 7.88 -10.76
C GLU A 70 3.72 8.91 -9.71
N ALA A 71 5.00 8.94 -9.29
CA ALA A 71 5.48 9.84 -8.27
C ALA A 71 5.94 11.22 -8.81
N HIS A 72 5.95 11.43 -10.13
CA HIS A 72 6.48 12.63 -10.79
C HIS A 72 5.94 12.81 -12.22
N VAL A 73 4.64 12.62 -12.42
CA VAL A 73 3.98 12.43 -13.72
C VAL A 73 4.27 13.58 -14.69
N MET A 74 3.92 14.81 -14.29
CA MET A 74 4.13 16.01 -15.11
C MET A 74 5.61 16.23 -15.44
N LYS A 75 6.54 15.88 -14.52
CA LYS A 75 7.98 16.03 -14.80
C LYS A 75 8.43 15.05 -15.88
N SER A 76 7.95 13.80 -15.85
CA SER A 76 8.26 12.82 -16.90
C SER A 76 7.71 13.25 -18.25
N LEU A 77 6.42 13.61 -18.32
CA LEU A 77 5.78 14.04 -19.57
C LEU A 77 6.48 15.24 -20.21
N LEU A 78 6.77 16.29 -19.44
CA LEU A 78 7.51 17.46 -19.96
C LEU A 78 8.93 17.12 -20.40
N THR A 79 9.57 16.12 -19.78
CA THR A 79 10.92 15.69 -20.16
C THR A 79 10.87 14.88 -21.46
N THR A 80 9.92 13.95 -21.60
CA THR A 80 9.72 13.19 -22.84
C THR A 80 9.30 14.09 -24.00
N SER A 81 8.37 15.03 -23.78
CA SER A 81 8.00 16.05 -24.77
C SER A 81 9.21 16.90 -25.18
N SER A 82 10.02 17.35 -24.22
CA SER A 82 11.25 18.08 -24.52
C SER A 82 12.21 17.26 -25.40
N ILE A 83 12.39 15.96 -25.15
CA ILE A 83 13.26 15.10 -25.97
C ILE A 83 12.71 14.98 -27.39
N LEU A 84 11.42 14.67 -27.53
CA LEU A 84 10.75 14.56 -28.83
C LEU A 84 10.85 15.85 -29.64
N ASN A 85 10.63 16.99 -28.99
CA ASN A 85 10.74 18.31 -29.60
C ASN A 85 12.16 18.59 -30.12
N HIS A 86 13.21 18.18 -29.42
CA HIS A 86 14.58 18.30 -29.92
C HIS A 86 14.82 17.38 -31.13
N LEU A 87 14.34 16.14 -31.08
CA LEU A 87 14.46 15.19 -32.20
C LEU A 87 13.69 15.64 -33.45
N LEU A 88 12.61 16.40 -33.27
CA LEU A 88 11.81 16.98 -34.35
C LEU A 88 12.37 18.33 -34.87
N GLY A 89 13.54 18.78 -34.39
CA GLY A 89 14.14 20.06 -34.79
C GLY A 89 13.39 21.29 -34.28
N LYS A 90 12.50 21.13 -33.27
CA LYS A 90 11.70 22.19 -32.66
C LYS A 90 11.99 22.27 -31.16
N PRO A 91 13.19 22.74 -30.73
CA PRO A 91 13.63 22.66 -29.33
C PRO A 91 12.83 23.60 -28.42
N VAL A 92 11.61 23.22 -28.08
CA VAL A 92 10.76 23.91 -27.10
C VAL A 92 11.01 23.28 -25.73
N LYS A 93 11.48 24.11 -24.79
CA LYS A 93 11.72 23.69 -23.40
C LYS A 93 10.73 24.36 -22.47
N GLU A 94 9.67 23.64 -22.13
CA GLU A 94 8.70 24.14 -21.17
C GLU A 94 9.21 23.98 -19.73
N LYS A 95 9.51 25.12 -19.07
CA LYS A 95 9.96 25.15 -17.68
C LYS A 95 8.78 25.36 -16.75
N ARG A 96 8.42 24.32 -16.00
CA ARG A 96 7.39 24.40 -14.97
C ARG A 96 7.99 24.38 -13.56
N LYS A 97 7.76 25.44 -12.79
CA LYS A 97 8.12 25.50 -11.36
C LYS A 97 7.06 24.76 -10.51
N GLY A 98 7.40 24.41 -9.28
CA GLY A 98 6.44 23.87 -8.31
C GLY A 98 6.18 22.36 -8.38
N ILE A 99 6.38 21.70 -9.53
CA ILE A 99 6.17 20.26 -9.70
C ILE A 99 7.23 19.39 -8.99
N VAL A 100 6.89 18.13 -8.72
CA VAL A 100 7.79 17.17 -8.09
C VAL A 100 8.80 16.65 -9.12
N SER A 101 10.09 16.81 -8.82
CA SER A 101 11.16 16.22 -9.65
C SER A 101 11.39 14.75 -9.32
N ILE A 102 12.04 14.02 -10.24
CA ILE A 102 12.36 12.59 -10.05
C ILE A 102 13.16 12.35 -8.77
N LYS A 103 14.21 13.13 -8.55
CA LYS A 103 15.03 13.03 -7.33
C LYS A 103 14.22 13.37 -6.07
N LYS A 104 13.32 14.35 -6.15
CA LYS A 104 12.51 14.80 -5.02
C LYS A 104 11.40 13.81 -4.67
N SER A 105 10.79 13.14 -5.65
CA SER A 105 9.76 12.13 -5.40
C SER A 105 10.32 10.97 -4.57
N ARG A 106 11.51 10.47 -4.90
CA ARG A 106 12.20 9.41 -4.14
C ARG A 106 12.47 9.82 -2.68
N LYS A 107 12.86 11.09 -2.45
CA LYS A 107 13.05 11.64 -1.10
C LYS A 107 11.73 11.72 -0.33
N ILE A 108 10.66 12.20 -0.96
CA ILE A 108 9.32 12.28 -0.36
C ILE A 108 8.84 10.88 0.02
N LEU A 109 8.93 9.92 -0.90
CA LEU A 109 8.54 8.52 -0.66
C LEU A 109 9.32 7.94 0.52
N THR A 110 10.65 8.03 0.50
CA THR A 110 11.50 7.52 1.59
C THR A 110 11.14 8.13 2.95
N ARG A 111 10.90 9.45 3.00
CA ARG A 111 10.50 10.15 4.21
C ARG A 111 9.13 9.66 4.69
N ASN A 112 8.13 9.63 3.83
CA ASN A 112 6.76 9.25 4.18
C ASN A 112 6.69 7.77 4.61
N THR A 113 7.37 6.86 3.90
CA THR A 113 7.49 5.44 4.29
C THR A 113 8.10 5.30 5.69
N LYS A 114 9.12 6.10 6.02
CA LYS A 114 9.73 6.10 7.36
C LYS A 114 8.78 6.63 8.44
N LEU A 115 8.03 7.71 8.13
CA LEU A 115 7.08 8.29 9.07
C LEU A 115 5.92 7.32 9.38
N LEU A 116 5.41 6.63 8.36
CA LEU A 116 4.28 5.70 8.48
C LEU A 116 4.67 4.35 9.08
N PHE A 117 5.73 3.72 8.55
CA PHE A 117 6.06 2.32 8.85
C PHE A 117 7.32 2.15 9.71
N GLY A 118 7.90 3.25 10.18
CA GLY A 118 9.12 3.24 10.96
C GLY A 118 10.40 3.03 10.15
N TYR A 119 11.50 2.83 10.87
CA TYR A 119 12.83 2.66 10.28
C TYR A 119 12.96 1.26 9.65
N LYS A 120 13.68 1.18 8.53
CA LYS A 120 14.09 -0.12 7.97
C LYS A 120 15.10 -0.79 8.90
N SER A 121 15.06 -2.11 9.02
CA SER A 121 16.07 -2.87 9.77
C SER A 121 17.40 -2.94 9.01
N LYS A 122 18.54 -3.03 9.70
CA LYS A 122 19.89 -2.93 9.10
C LYS A 122 20.12 -3.88 7.91
N LYS A 123 19.63 -5.12 8.00
CA LYS A 123 19.88 -6.19 7.01
C LYS A 123 18.79 -6.34 5.93
N ARG A 124 17.79 -5.45 5.86
CA ARG A 124 16.72 -5.54 4.85
C ARG A 124 16.17 -4.19 4.40
N ARG A 125 15.65 -4.15 3.17
CA ARG A 125 15.03 -2.95 2.58
C ARG A 125 13.55 -2.79 2.94
N THR A 126 12.83 -3.91 3.01
CA THR A 126 11.40 -3.97 3.35
C THR A 126 11.19 -3.67 4.83
N ARG A 127 9.94 -3.36 5.22
CA ARG A 127 9.51 -3.22 6.61
C ARG A 127 8.44 -4.26 6.90
N ILE A 128 8.40 -4.77 8.12
CA ILE A 128 7.43 -5.78 8.54
C ILE A 128 6.38 -5.09 9.38
N MET A 129 5.14 -5.15 8.92
CA MET A 129 3.97 -4.76 9.68
C MET A 129 3.27 -6.01 10.18
N VAL A 130 2.98 -6.08 11.49
CA VAL A 130 2.25 -7.20 12.07
C VAL A 130 0.91 -6.69 12.59
N THR A 131 -0.18 -7.36 12.23
CA THR A 131 -1.48 -7.10 12.85
C THR A 131 -1.50 -7.82 14.19
N LEU A 132 -1.62 -7.08 15.28
CA LEU A 132 -1.62 -7.67 16.62
C LEU A 132 -2.97 -8.33 16.91
N PRO A 133 -2.99 -9.54 17.49
CA PRO A 133 -4.20 -10.13 18.03
C PRO A 133 -4.60 -9.43 19.35
N GLY A 134 -5.87 -9.55 19.74
CA GLY A 134 -6.39 -9.03 21.02
C GLY A 134 -5.54 -9.42 22.24
N SER A 135 -5.04 -10.66 22.26
CA SER A 135 -4.17 -11.19 23.33
C SER A 135 -2.84 -10.44 23.50
N ALA A 136 -2.37 -9.70 22.49
CA ALA A 136 -1.17 -8.88 22.60
C ALA A 136 -1.32 -7.71 23.60
N GLY A 137 -2.54 -7.39 24.02
CA GLY A 137 -2.79 -6.46 25.12
C GLY A 137 -2.27 -6.99 26.46
N ASP A 138 -2.45 -8.28 26.73
CA ASP A 138 -2.09 -8.89 28.01
C ASP A 138 -0.78 -9.69 27.94
N ASP A 139 -0.28 -10.01 26.73
CA ASP A 139 0.99 -10.72 26.53
C ASP A 139 2.11 -9.78 26.02
N TYR A 140 2.85 -9.22 26.98
CA TYR A 140 4.06 -8.44 26.69
C TYR A 140 5.15 -9.26 26.00
N LEU A 141 5.30 -10.55 26.35
CA LEU A 141 6.39 -11.39 25.82
C LEU A 141 6.20 -11.63 24.32
N LEU A 142 4.95 -11.83 23.87
CA LEU A 142 4.60 -11.91 22.46
C LEU A 142 5.04 -10.65 21.71
N VAL A 143 4.69 -9.45 22.20
CA VAL A 143 5.04 -8.17 21.56
C VAL A 143 6.56 -7.99 21.48
N ASN A 144 7.26 -8.24 22.60
CA ASN A 144 8.71 -8.14 22.66
C ASN A 144 9.38 -9.13 21.69
N HIS A 145 8.87 -10.36 21.60
CA HIS A 145 9.39 -11.39 20.69
C HIS A 145 9.22 -10.99 19.23
N LEU A 146 8.01 -10.53 18.83
CA LEU A 146 7.74 -10.04 17.48
C LEU A 146 8.64 -8.85 17.09
N MET A 147 8.86 -7.92 18.01
CA MET A 147 9.79 -6.81 17.80
C MET A 147 11.24 -7.28 17.68
N ASN A 148 11.65 -8.29 18.46
CA ASN A 148 12.99 -8.87 18.35
C ASN A 148 13.22 -9.53 16.98
N LEU A 149 12.26 -10.32 16.51
CA LEU A 149 12.25 -10.95 15.17
C LEU A 149 12.19 -9.94 14.03
N GLY A 150 11.78 -8.71 14.31
CA GLY A 150 11.94 -7.57 13.41
C GLY A 150 10.65 -6.90 12.96
N MET A 151 9.56 -6.95 13.73
CA MET A 151 8.45 -6.03 13.49
C MET A 151 8.92 -4.56 13.48
N ASN A 152 8.53 -3.78 12.46
CA ASN A 152 8.81 -2.33 12.38
C ASN A 152 7.58 -1.48 12.68
N SER A 153 6.40 -2.03 12.45
CA SER A 153 5.15 -1.38 12.81
C SER A 153 4.12 -2.41 13.27
N ALA A 154 3.41 -2.10 14.33
CA ALA A 154 2.26 -2.85 14.79
C ALA A 154 0.99 -2.21 14.23
N ARG A 155 0.16 -3.01 13.57
CA ARG A 155 -1.19 -2.64 13.15
C ARG A 155 -2.17 -3.10 14.22
N ILE A 156 -2.97 -2.17 14.73
CA ILE A 156 -4.10 -2.42 15.61
C ILE A 156 -5.37 -2.26 14.77
N ASN A 157 -6.06 -3.37 14.51
CA ASN A 157 -7.29 -3.36 13.72
C ASN A 157 -8.47 -2.96 14.62
N CYS A 158 -8.92 -1.72 14.50
CA CYS A 158 -9.95 -1.13 15.33
C CYS A 158 -11.38 -1.59 14.96
N ALA A 159 -11.53 -2.54 14.03
CA ALA A 159 -12.79 -3.24 13.80
C ALA A 159 -13.08 -4.33 14.86
N HIS A 160 -12.09 -4.63 15.70
CA HIS A 160 -12.16 -5.61 16.77
C HIS A 160 -11.56 -5.03 18.06
N ASP A 161 -11.89 -5.66 19.19
CA ASP A 161 -11.50 -5.21 20.53
C ASP A 161 -11.99 -3.79 20.84
N GLY A 162 -11.53 -3.22 21.96
CA GLY A 162 -11.91 -1.88 22.40
C GLY A 162 -10.72 -1.02 22.82
N PRO A 163 -10.96 0.27 23.12
CA PRO A 163 -9.91 1.23 23.48
C PRO A 163 -9.00 0.77 24.62
N ALA A 164 -9.53 0.06 25.62
CA ALA A 164 -8.76 -0.48 26.74
C ALA A 164 -7.72 -1.51 26.26
N THR A 165 -8.10 -2.46 25.40
CA THR A 165 -7.18 -3.46 24.84
C THR A 165 -6.15 -2.81 23.94
N TRP A 166 -6.55 -1.86 23.08
CA TRP A 166 -5.63 -1.14 22.21
C TRP A 166 -4.60 -0.33 23.01
N ALA A 167 -5.01 0.30 24.11
CA ALA A 167 -4.12 1.03 25.01
C ALA A 167 -3.04 0.11 25.61
N LYS A 168 -3.44 -1.07 26.10
CA LYS A 168 -2.49 -2.08 26.60
C LYS A 168 -1.51 -2.55 25.52
N MET A 169 -1.99 -2.80 24.29
CA MET A 169 -1.10 -3.14 23.16
C MET A 169 -0.08 -2.02 22.90
N ILE A 170 -0.52 -0.76 22.90
CA ILE A 170 0.36 0.42 22.71
C ILE A 170 1.41 0.50 23.82
N GLU A 171 1.02 0.27 25.07
CA GLU A 171 1.94 0.25 26.20
C GLU A 171 2.99 -0.85 26.08
N ASN A 172 2.59 -2.07 25.72
CA ASN A 172 3.53 -3.18 25.46
C ASN A 172 4.52 -2.88 24.34
N ILE A 173 4.07 -2.19 23.28
CA ILE A 173 4.94 -1.75 22.17
C ILE A 173 5.93 -0.67 22.65
N ARG A 174 5.48 0.30 23.47
CA ARG A 174 6.34 1.33 24.04
C ARG A 174 7.42 0.72 24.94
N LYS A 175 7.01 -0.13 25.88
CA LYS A 175 7.93 -0.87 26.77
C LYS A 175 8.96 -1.69 25.99
N SER A 176 8.53 -2.36 24.90
CA SER A 176 9.42 -3.12 24.03
C SER A 176 10.34 -2.23 23.18
N ASN A 177 9.89 -1.04 22.77
CA ASN A 177 10.72 -0.06 22.07
C ASN A 177 11.87 0.41 22.96
N ASP A 178 11.57 0.76 24.21
CA ASP A 178 12.56 1.22 25.19
C ASP A 178 13.56 0.10 25.49
N LYS A 179 13.08 -1.12 25.75
CA LYS A 179 13.93 -2.28 26.05
C LYS A 179 14.89 -2.65 24.90
N LEU A 180 14.41 -2.58 23.66
CA LEU A 180 15.18 -3.01 22.48
C LEU A 180 15.90 -1.86 21.77
N SER A 181 15.78 -0.62 22.26
CA SER A 181 16.23 0.60 21.57
C SER A 181 15.74 0.65 20.11
N LYS A 182 14.46 0.29 19.91
CA LYS A 182 13.78 0.29 18.60
C LYS A 182 12.72 1.40 18.54
N ASN A 183 12.24 1.67 17.32
CA ASN A 183 11.18 2.66 17.08
C ASN A 183 10.10 2.03 16.19
N CYS A 184 9.46 1.00 16.72
CA CYS A 184 8.28 0.36 16.17
C CYS A 184 7.11 1.35 16.19
N LYS A 185 6.49 1.58 15.03
CA LYS A 185 5.34 2.48 14.90
C LYS A 185 4.03 1.76 15.19
N VAL A 186 3.08 2.45 15.82
CA VAL A 186 1.70 1.96 15.95
C VAL A 186 0.87 2.56 14.81
N MET A 187 0.10 1.72 14.15
CA MET A 187 -0.85 2.11 13.13
C MET A 187 -2.25 1.65 13.53
N MET A 188 -3.10 2.62 13.79
CA MET A 188 -4.51 2.42 14.07
C MET A 188 -5.23 2.27 12.73
N ASP A 189 -5.69 1.04 12.46
CA ASP A 189 -6.48 0.75 11.27
C ASP A 189 -7.97 0.83 11.62
N LEU A 190 -8.62 1.91 11.17
CA LEU A 190 -10.00 2.21 11.49
C LEU A 190 -10.95 1.19 10.85
N GLY A 191 -12.00 0.81 11.57
CA GLY A 191 -12.97 -0.16 11.06
C GLY A 191 -13.64 0.27 9.76
N GLY A 192 -13.91 1.57 9.60
CA GLY A 192 -14.67 2.11 8.47
C GLY A 192 -16.15 1.68 8.48
N PRO A 193 -16.96 2.15 7.52
CA PRO A 193 -18.38 1.79 7.41
C PRO A 193 -18.52 0.34 6.93
N LYS A 194 -18.47 -0.62 7.85
CA LYS A 194 -18.59 -2.05 7.56
C LYS A 194 -20.02 -2.52 7.75
N LEU A 195 -20.64 -2.99 6.67
CA LEU A 195 -21.82 -3.83 6.76
C LEU A 195 -21.41 -5.18 7.37
N ARG A 196 -22.12 -5.59 8.41
CA ARG A 196 -21.93 -6.87 9.10
C ARG A 196 -23.28 -7.55 9.19
N SER A 197 -23.33 -8.85 8.92
CA SER A 197 -24.50 -9.63 9.28
C SER A 197 -24.63 -9.69 10.80
N GLY A 198 -25.85 -9.82 11.29
CA GLY A 198 -26.08 -10.26 12.66
C GLY A 198 -25.58 -11.70 12.88
N PRO A 199 -25.67 -12.20 14.12
CA PRO A 199 -25.45 -13.61 14.38
C PRO A 199 -26.38 -14.46 13.51
N MET A 200 -25.82 -15.51 12.91
CA MET A 200 -26.59 -16.48 12.15
C MET A 200 -27.42 -17.33 13.12
N ARG A 201 -28.65 -17.70 12.71
CA ARG A 201 -29.42 -18.72 13.44
C ARG A 201 -28.61 -20.03 13.41
N PRO A 202 -28.43 -20.72 14.55
CA PRO A 202 -27.77 -22.02 14.57
C PRO A 202 -28.45 -22.98 13.57
N GLY A 203 -27.67 -23.53 12.63
CA GLY A 203 -28.13 -24.58 11.72
C GLY A 203 -27.88 -25.97 12.29
N PRO A 204 -28.24 -27.03 11.54
CA PRO A 204 -27.86 -28.40 11.88
C PRO A 204 -26.35 -28.50 12.16
N LYS A 205 -25.98 -29.19 13.25
CA LYS A 205 -24.57 -29.41 13.59
C LYS A 205 -23.93 -30.30 12.53
N ILE A 206 -22.85 -29.82 11.91
CA ILE A 206 -22.05 -30.58 10.95
C ILE A 206 -20.86 -31.17 11.70
N ILE A 207 -20.66 -32.48 11.59
CA ILE A 207 -19.45 -33.15 12.05
C ILE A 207 -18.50 -33.24 10.85
N HIS A 208 -17.34 -32.58 10.95
CA HIS A 208 -16.31 -32.69 9.91
C HIS A 208 -15.46 -33.94 10.14
N ILE A 209 -15.65 -34.93 9.28
CA ILE A 209 -14.92 -36.19 9.33
C ILE A 209 -13.90 -36.19 8.21
N LYS A 210 -12.61 -36.28 8.55
CA LYS A 210 -11.51 -36.27 7.59
C LYS A 210 -10.57 -37.43 7.88
N PRO A 211 -10.07 -38.12 6.84
CA PRO A 211 -8.99 -39.08 7.01
C PRO A 211 -7.72 -38.37 7.48
N GLU A 212 -6.85 -39.09 8.16
CA GLU A 212 -5.55 -38.57 8.58
C GLU A 212 -4.67 -38.37 7.35
N LYS A 213 -3.94 -37.25 7.32
CA LYS A 213 -3.06 -36.89 6.21
C LYS A 213 -1.69 -36.49 6.74
N ASP A 214 -0.66 -36.82 5.99
CA ASP A 214 0.69 -36.34 6.27
C ASP A 214 0.87 -34.85 5.90
N VAL A 215 2.08 -34.32 6.15
CA VAL A 215 2.46 -32.92 5.85
C VAL A 215 2.40 -32.57 4.35
N THR A 216 2.35 -33.57 3.47
CA THR A 216 2.20 -33.40 2.01
C THR A 216 0.74 -33.51 1.56
N GLY A 217 -0.17 -33.85 2.47
CA GLY A 217 -1.60 -34.00 2.20
C GLY A 217 -2.01 -35.40 1.72
N LYS A 218 -1.10 -36.38 1.74
CA LYS A 218 -1.42 -37.77 1.38
C LYS A 218 -2.14 -38.46 2.53
N VAL A 219 -3.19 -39.21 2.22
CA VAL A 219 -3.97 -39.97 3.21
C VAL A 219 -3.11 -41.10 3.78
N VAL A 220 -2.98 -41.14 5.10
CA VAL A 220 -2.22 -42.18 5.83
C VAL A 220 -3.13 -43.17 6.55
N SER A 221 -4.34 -42.76 6.95
CA SER A 221 -5.33 -43.64 7.55
C SER A 221 -6.77 -43.20 7.20
N PRO A 222 -7.71 -44.15 6.99
CA PRO A 222 -9.10 -43.81 6.71
C PRO A 222 -9.78 -43.27 7.99
N ALA A 223 -10.73 -42.35 7.81
CA ALA A 223 -11.62 -41.99 8.91
C ALA A 223 -12.63 -43.12 9.13
N LYS A 224 -12.69 -43.65 10.35
CA LYS A 224 -13.70 -44.62 10.76
C LYS A 224 -14.80 -43.93 11.54
N ILE A 225 -16.05 -44.21 11.17
CA ILE A 225 -17.22 -43.59 11.77
C ILE A 225 -18.16 -44.70 12.19
N TRP A 226 -18.63 -44.63 13.43
CA TRP A 226 -19.70 -45.46 13.92
C TRP A 226 -20.97 -44.61 14.03
N VAL A 227 -22.03 -45.03 13.35
CA VAL A 227 -23.33 -44.35 13.38
C VAL A 227 -24.34 -45.33 13.97
N ALA A 228 -24.59 -45.18 15.26
CA ALA A 228 -25.55 -45.98 16.00
C ALA A 228 -26.20 -45.17 17.14
N PRO A 229 -27.32 -45.63 17.71
CA PRO A 229 -27.84 -45.09 18.96
C PRO A 229 -26.79 -45.12 20.08
N PRO A 230 -26.87 -44.24 21.09
CA PRO A 230 -25.85 -44.10 22.14
C PRO A 230 -25.51 -45.39 22.91
N GLU A 231 -26.41 -46.37 22.85
CA GLU A 231 -26.35 -47.62 23.60
C GLU A 231 -25.55 -48.73 22.89
N TYR A 232 -25.15 -48.51 21.63
CA TYR A 232 -24.44 -49.51 20.82
C TYR A 232 -22.98 -49.14 20.61
N PRO A 233 -22.03 -49.88 21.21
CA PRO A 233 -20.61 -49.62 21.02
C PRO A 233 -20.14 -49.97 19.59
N PRO A 234 -19.07 -49.31 19.10
CA PRO A 234 -18.45 -49.56 17.80
C PRO A 234 -17.68 -50.87 17.69
#